data_AF-A0A8T2YKI9-F1
#
_entry.id   AF-A0A8T2YKI9-F1
#
_cell.length_a   1.000
_cell.length_b   1.000
_cell.length_c   1.000
_cell.angle_alpha   90.00
_cell.angle_beta   90.00
_cell.angle_gamma   90.00
#
_symmetry.space_group_name_H-M   'P 1'
#
loop_
_entity.id
_entity.type
_entity.pdbx_description
1 polymer ?
#
loop_
_entity_poly.entity_id
_entity_poly.type
_entity_poly.pdbx_seq_one_letter_code
_entity_poly.pdbx_strand_id
1 'polypeptide(L)'
;MEQQRNQKAVNQQQHEDHEEVQHGPFPVEQLQASGIASLDVKKLKDAGLCTVESVAFSPRKELLQIKGISEAKVDKIIEAASKLVPLGFTSASQLHAQRQEIIQITSGSRELDKILEGGVETGSITEMYGEFRSGKTQLCHTLCVTCQLPLDQGGGEGKAMYIDAEGTFRPQRLLQIADRFGLNGADVLENVAYARAYNTDHQSRLLLEAASMMVETRYTLSSLSNVWMTLHSHCYSGSRNLGGP
;
A
#
# COMPACT_ATOMS: atom_id res chain seq x y z
N MET A 1 24.63 -41.42 16.19
CA MET A 1 23.87 -40.45 17.03
C MET A 1 24.56 -39.08 17.09
N GLU A 2 25.89 -39.00 17.08
CA GLU A 2 26.64 -37.74 17.16
C GLU A 2 26.56 -36.88 15.87
N GLN A 3 26.54 -37.51 14.68
CA GLN A 3 26.37 -36.79 13.41
C GLN A 3 24.99 -36.14 13.22
N GLN A 4 23.91 -36.74 13.77
CA GLN A 4 22.57 -36.14 13.77
C GLN A 4 22.44 -34.98 14.78
N ARG A 5 23.24 -34.98 15.86
CA ARG A 5 23.32 -33.86 16.80
C ARG A 5 24.04 -32.67 16.18
N ASN A 6 25.11 -32.89 15.41
CA ASN A 6 25.81 -31.81 14.70
C ASN A 6 24.97 -31.20 13.58
N GLN A 7 24.16 -31.96 12.83
CA GLN A 7 23.24 -31.38 11.85
C GLN A 7 22.12 -30.53 12.48
N LYS A 8 21.62 -30.92 13.66
CA LYS A 8 20.68 -30.09 14.42
C LYS A 8 21.31 -28.83 15.00
N ALA A 9 22.57 -28.90 15.44
CA ALA A 9 23.30 -27.74 15.96
C ALA A 9 23.64 -26.72 14.85
N VAL A 10 24.01 -27.19 13.66
CA VAL A 10 24.26 -26.33 12.49
C VAL A 10 22.96 -25.68 11.99
N ASN A 11 21.83 -26.38 11.99
CA ASN A 11 20.53 -25.78 11.68
C ASN A 11 20.02 -24.80 12.75
N GLN A 12 20.39 -24.99 14.02
CA GLN A 12 20.02 -24.07 15.10
C GLN A 12 20.87 -22.80 15.09
N GLN A 13 22.16 -22.90 14.72
CA GLN A 13 23.03 -21.71 14.58
C GLN A 13 22.76 -20.87 13.33
N GLN A 14 22.05 -21.40 12.33
CA GLN A 14 21.58 -20.61 11.19
C GLN A 14 20.26 -19.85 11.47
N HIS A 15 19.69 -19.97 12.68
CA HIS A 15 18.43 -19.33 13.06
C HIS A 15 18.59 -18.16 14.04
N GLU A 16 19.82 -17.84 14.49
CA GLU A 16 20.05 -16.83 15.54
C GLU A 16 20.58 -15.48 15.04
N ASP A 17 20.78 -15.29 13.72
CA ASP A 17 21.05 -13.97 13.10
C ASP A 17 19.91 -13.53 12.17
N HIS A 18 18.65 -13.81 12.53
CA HIS A 18 17.57 -13.00 12.00
C HIS A 18 17.60 -11.68 12.76
N GLU A 19 18.38 -10.72 12.26
CA GLU A 19 18.08 -9.30 12.48
C GLU A 19 16.55 -9.19 12.32
N GLU A 20 15.86 -8.59 13.31
CA GLU A 20 14.44 -8.28 13.17
C GLU A 20 14.31 -7.41 11.92
N VAL A 21 14.02 -8.04 10.77
CA VAL A 21 13.83 -7.34 9.52
C VAL A 21 12.56 -6.56 9.74
N GLN A 22 12.71 -5.26 9.97
CA GLN A 22 11.59 -4.38 10.18
C GLN A 22 10.69 -4.43 8.94
N HIS A 23 9.58 -5.15 9.04
CA HIS A 23 8.65 -5.33 7.94
C HIS A 23 7.82 -4.05 7.76
N GLY A 24 8.07 -3.32 6.68
CA GLY A 24 7.34 -2.11 6.31
C GLY A 24 8.26 -0.99 5.82
N PRO A 25 7.69 0.08 5.25
CA PRO A 25 8.49 1.19 4.76
C PRO A 25 9.15 1.93 5.92
N PHE A 26 10.41 2.33 5.75
CA PHE A 26 11.12 3.11 6.76
C PHE A 26 10.61 4.56 6.77
N PRO A 27 10.29 5.15 7.94
CA PRO A 27 9.98 6.58 8.03
C PRO A 27 11.14 7.43 7.53
N VAL A 28 10.85 8.51 6.82
CA VAL A 28 11.89 9.40 6.25
C VAL A 28 12.80 10.03 7.33
N GLU A 29 12.35 10.10 8.58
CA GLU A 29 13.18 10.52 9.72
C GLU A 29 14.40 9.64 9.95
N GLN A 30 14.38 8.38 9.53
CA GLN A 30 15.53 7.49 9.67
C GLN A 30 16.75 7.99 8.89
N LEU A 31 16.55 8.84 7.87
CA LEU A 31 17.66 9.54 7.19
C LEU A 31 18.45 10.46 8.11
N GLN A 32 17.88 10.90 9.24
CA GLN A 32 18.60 11.71 10.22
C GLN A 32 19.74 10.91 10.88
N ALA A 33 19.53 9.61 11.13
CA ALA A 33 20.57 8.73 11.64
C ALA A 33 21.74 8.59 10.65
N SER A 34 21.47 8.74 9.35
CA SER A 34 22.45 8.76 8.27
C SER A 34 23.07 10.14 8.00
N GLY A 35 22.85 11.12 8.89
CA GLY A 35 23.48 12.45 8.83
C GLY A 35 22.74 13.50 8.00
N ILE A 36 21.48 13.27 7.64
CA ILE A 36 20.64 14.27 6.96
C ILE A 36 20.04 15.23 7.99
N ALA A 37 20.13 16.54 7.74
CA ALA A 37 19.60 17.55 8.65
C ALA A 37 18.07 17.46 8.79
N SER A 38 17.55 17.67 10.00
CA SER A 38 16.11 17.63 10.29
C SER A 38 15.29 18.60 9.43
N LEU A 39 15.85 19.76 9.09
CA LEU A 39 15.22 20.73 8.20
C LEU A 39 15.04 20.19 6.77
N ASP A 40 15.99 19.42 6.27
CA ASP A 40 15.92 18.84 4.93
C ASP A 40 14.93 17.66 4.92
N VAL A 41 14.89 16.85 5.99
CA VAL A 41 13.85 15.82 6.19
C VAL A 41 12.45 16.43 6.22
N LYS A 42 12.27 17.57 6.90
CA LYS A 42 10.99 18.28 6.91
C LYS A 42 10.56 18.71 5.49
N LYS A 43 11.50 19.22 4.68
CA LYS A 43 11.19 19.58 3.28
C LYS A 43 10.81 18.38 2.41
N LEU A 44 11.42 17.22 2.65
CA LEU A 44 11.04 15.97 1.97
C LEU A 44 9.59 15.59 2.32
N LYS A 45 9.23 15.65 3.61
CA LYS A 45 7.85 15.45 4.07
C LYS A 45 6.87 16.44 3.47
N ASP A 46 7.21 17.74 3.49
CA ASP A 46 6.37 18.80 2.92
C ASP A 46 6.18 18.62 1.39
N ALA A 47 7.09 17.89 0.72
CA ALA A 47 6.98 17.50 -0.68
C ALA A 47 6.22 16.17 -0.91
N GLY A 48 5.70 15.54 0.15
CA GLY A 48 4.97 14.27 0.10
C GLY A 48 5.84 13.01 0.22
N LEU A 49 7.15 13.15 0.40
CA LEU A 49 8.08 12.03 0.56
C LEU A 49 8.18 11.64 2.03
N CYS A 50 7.28 10.75 2.45
CA CYS A 50 7.11 10.39 3.87
C CYS A 50 7.94 9.16 4.29
N THR A 51 8.47 8.40 3.33
CA THR A 51 9.26 7.17 3.58
C THR A 51 10.62 7.20 2.89
N VAL A 52 11.57 6.41 3.38
CA VAL A 52 12.92 6.30 2.77
C VAL A 52 12.81 5.71 1.36
N GLU A 53 11.93 4.74 1.14
CA GLU A 53 11.66 4.13 -0.17
C GLU A 53 11.15 5.17 -1.16
N SER A 54 10.24 6.07 -0.73
CA SER A 54 9.74 7.13 -1.61
C SER A 54 10.88 8.03 -2.11
N VAL A 55 11.85 8.33 -1.25
CA VAL A 55 13.04 9.12 -1.61
C VAL A 55 13.99 8.31 -2.52
N ALA A 56 14.21 7.03 -2.23
CA ALA A 56 15.08 6.16 -3.00
C ALA A 56 14.56 5.90 -4.43
N PHE A 57 13.24 5.81 -4.59
CA PHE A 57 12.58 5.56 -5.87
C PHE A 57 12.32 6.84 -6.68
N SER A 58 12.34 8.01 -6.03
CA SER A 58 12.18 9.30 -6.71
C SER A 58 13.35 9.62 -7.65
N PRO A 59 13.08 10.03 -8.89
CA PRO A 59 14.12 10.54 -9.79
C PRO A 59 14.85 11.74 -9.21
N ARG A 60 16.18 11.80 -9.40
CA ARG A 60 17.02 12.94 -8.98
C ARG A 60 16.45 14.30 -9.41
N LYS A 61 15.84 14.36 -10.60
CA LYS A 61 15.22 15.59 -11.15
C LYS A 61 14.07 16.10 -10.29
N GLU A 62 13.27 15.23 -9.70
CA GLU A 62 12.13 15.62 -8.83
C GLU A 62 12.64 16.11 -7.48
N LEU A 63 13.64 15.43 -6.90
CA LEU A 63 14.28 15.86 -5.64
C LEU A 63 14.89 17.26 -5.76
N LEU A 64 15.46 17.61 -6.92
CA LEU A 64 16.01 18.94 -7.20
C LEU A 64 14.94 20.04 -7.33
N GLN A 65 13.68 19.68 -7.59
CA GLN A 65 12.58 20.67 -7.64
C GLN A 65 12.11 21.09 -6.24
N ILE A 66 12.51 20.37 -5.19
CA ILE A 66 12.18 20.70 -3.81
C ILE A 66 12.94 21.96 -3.39
N LYS A 67 12.18 23.03 -3.10
CA LYS A 67 12.75 24.33 -2.77
C LYS A 67 13.65 24.24 -1.53
N GLY A 68 14.89 24.70 -1.70
CA GLY A 68 15.86 24.79 -0.61
C GLY A 68 16.66 23.51 -0.35
N ILE A 69 16.61 22.53 -1.26
CA ILE A 69 17.56 21.40 -1.30
C ILE A 69 18.53 21.65 -2.46
N SER A 70 19.84 21.70 -2.17
CA SER A 70 20.87 21.87 -3.20
C SER A 70 21.27 20.53 -3.82
N GLU A 71 21.92 20.55 -4.98
CA GLU A 71 22.38 19.33 -5.65
C GLU A 71 23.27 18.46 -4.76
N ALA A 72 24.23 19.07 -4.06
CA ALA A 72 25.09 18.36 -3.12
C ALA A 72 24.32 17.73 -1.94
N LYS A 73 23.15 18.28 -1.56
CA LYS A 73 22.28 17.68 -0.54
C LYS A 73 21.50 16.50 -1.12
N VAL A 74 21.00 16.62 -2.35
CA VAL A 74 20.32 15.51 -3.04
C VAL A 74 21.24 14.30 -3.14
N ASP A 75 22.51 14.48 -3.51
CA ASP A 75 23.46 13.37 -3.61
C ASP A 75 23.66 12.65 -2.26
N LYS A 76 23.80 13.42 -1.17
CA LYS A 76 23.88 12.85 0.19
C LYS A 76 22.61 12.12 0.60
N ILE A 77 21.44 12.65 0.26
CA ILE A 77 20.15 12.04 0.58
C ILE A 77 19.99 10.71 -0.16
N ILE A 78 20.30 10.68 -1.46
CA ILE A 78 20.23 9.45 -2.28
C ILE A 78 21.23 8.41 -1.76
N GLU A 79 22.46 8.82 -1.42
CA GLU A 79 23.45 7.91 -0.85
C GLU A 79 22.98 7.31 0.49
N ALA A 80 22.39 8.14 1.36
CA ALA A 80 21.83 7.70 2.63
C ALA A 80 20.65 6.74 2.45
N ALA A 81 19.73 7.03 1.53
CA ALA A 81 18.58 6.17 1.24
C ALA A 81 19.01 4.83 0.62
N SER A 82 20.01 4.83 -0.26
CA SER A 82 20.51 3.62 -0.93
C SER A 82 21.20 2.63 0.02
N LYS A 83 21.60 3.07 1.23
CA LYS A 83 22.14 2.18 2.28
C LYS A 83 21.05 1.45 3.05
N LEU A 84 19.84 2.01 3.08
CA LEU A 84 18.69 1.47 3.80
C LEU A 84 17.79 0.64 2.89
N VAL A 85 17.70 1.01 1.61
CA VAL A 85 16.83 0.36 0.64
C VAL A 85 17.67 -0.50 -0.31
N PRO A 86 17.38 -1.81 -0.44
CA PRO A 86 18.09 -2.68 -1.36
C PRO A 86 17.70 -2.38 -2.82
N LEU A 87 18.51 -1.58 -3.53
CA LEU A 87 18.28 -1.18 -4.93
C LEU A 87 19.03 -2.04 -5.97
N GLY A 88 19.75 -3.07 -5.51
CA GLY A 88 20.63 -3.88 -6.35
C GLY A 88 19.96 -5.09 -7.01
N PHE A 89 20.77 -5.84 -7.77
CA PHE A 89 20.34 -7.13 -8.33
C PHE A 89 20.22 -8.19 -7.23
N THR A 90 19.21 -9.04 -7.35
CA THR A 90 19.02 -10.22 -6.50
C THR A 90 18.73 -11.47 -7.36
N SER A 91 18.89 -12.65 -6.78
CA SER A 91 18.58 -13.91 -7.46
C SER A 91 17.07 -14.15 -7.53
N ALA A 92 16.62 -14.85 -8.59
CA ALA A 92 15.21 -15.22 -8.73
C ALA A 92 14.71 -16.09 -7.56
N SER A 93 15.58 -16.92 -6.97
CA SER A 93 15.24 -17.72 -5.78
C SER A 93 14.98 -16.86 -4.55
N GLN A 94 15.77 -15.81 -4.35
CA GLN A 94 15.56 -14.89 -3.23
C GLN A 94 14.28 -14.08 -3.41
N LEU A 95 14.02 -13.59 -4.64
CA LEU A 95 12.75 -12.93 -4.96
C LEU A 95 11.55 -13.86 -4.75
N HIS A 96 11.65 -15.13 -5.14
CA HIS A 96 10.59 -16.10 -4.93
C HIS A 96 10.31 -16.31 -3.44
N ALA A 97 11.34 -16.45 -2.60
CA ALA A 97 11.20 -16.57 -1.15
C ALA A 97 10.50 -15.34 -0.55
N GLN A 98 10.90 -14.12 -0.95
CA GLN A 98 10.24 -12.87 -0.52
C GLN A 98 8.76 -12.84 -0.93
N ARG A 99 8.41 -13.33 -2.13
CA ARG A 99 7.01 -13.35 -2.58
C ARG A 99 6.13 -14.34 -1.81
N GLN A 100 6.71 -15.37 -1.18
CA GLN A 100 5.95 -16.29 -0.30
C GLN A 100 5.49 -15.62 1.00
N GLU A 101 6.11 -14.50 1.39
CA GLU A 101 5.74 -13.74 2.59
C GLU A 101 4.64 -12.69 2.30
N ILE A 102 4.22 -12.54 1.04
CA ILE A 102 3.19 -11.55 0.68
C ILE A 102 1.85 -11.97 1.26
N ILE A 103 1.24 -11.04 2.00
CA ILE A 103 -0.10 -11.22 2.56
C ILE A 103 -1.12 -11.17 1.42
N GLN A 104 -2.06 -12.12 1.44
CA GLN A 104 -3.21 -12.17 0.53
C GLN A 104 -4.49 -12.01 1.35
N ILE A 105 -5.32 -11.03 0.99
CA ILE A 105 -6.56 -10.71 1.71
C ILE A 105 -7.72 -11.50 1.12
N THR A 106 -8.43 -12.24 1.95
CA THR A 106 -9.63 -12.98 1.51
C THR A 106 -10.69 -12.04 0.96
N SER A 107 -11.27 -12.43 -0.17
CA SER A 107 -12.45 -11.78 -0.75
C SER A 107 -13.74 -12.09 0.01
N GLY A 108 -13.70 -13.04 0.96
CA GLY A 108 -14.86 -13.57 1.66
C GLY A 108 -15.65 -14.63 0.87
N SER A 109 -15.17 -15.04 -0.30
CA SER A 109 -15.69 -16.17 -1.10
C SER A 109 -14.57 -17.16 -1.39
N ARG A 110 -14.80 -18.44 -1.06
CA ARG A 110 -13.83 -19.51 -1.29
C ARG A 110 -13.57 -19.75 -2.77
N GLU A 111 -14.60 -19.60 -3.60
CA GLU A 111 -14.53 -19.78 -5.05
C GLU A 111 -13.70 -18.67 -5.69
N LEU A 112 -13.89 -17.42 -5.27
CA LEU A 112 -13.12 -16.29 -5.77
C LEU A 112 -11.67 -16.36 -5.28
N ASP A 113 -11.43 -16.67 -4.01
CA ASP A 113 -10.08 -16.85 -3.47
C ASP A 113 -9.34 -17.99 -4.18
N LYS A 114 -10.03 -19.06 -4.58
CA LYS A 114 -9.45 -20.14 -5.39
C LYS A 114 -9.02 -19.67 -6.79
N ILE A 115 -9.80 -18.80 -7.42
CA ILE A 115 -9.45 -18.22 -8.73
C ILE A 115 -8.24 -17.27 -8.59
N LEU A 116 -8.17 -16.53 -7.48
CA LEU A 116 -7.08 -15.62 -7.16
C LEU A 116 -5.86 -16.33 -6.52
N GLU A 117 -5.90 -17.65 -6.38
CA GLU A 117 -4.85 -18.47 -5.75
C GLU A 117 -4.49 -18.02 -4.32
N GLY A 118 -5.50 -17.56 -3.56
CA GLY A 118 -5.42 -17.28 -2.12
C GLY A 118 -6.20 -16.03 -1.70
N GLY A 119 -6.30 -15.02 -2.56
CA GLY A 119 -7.01 -13.77 -2.28
C GLY A 119 -6.42 -12.58 -3.03
N VAL A 120 -6.73 -11.37 -2.57
CA VAL A 120 -6.19 -10.13 -3.15
C VAL A 120 -4.77 -9.88 -2.60
N GLU A 121 -3.77 -9.91 -3.48
CA GLU A 121 -2.35 -9.76 -3.14
C GLU A 121 -2.00 -8.32 -2.69
N THR A 122 -1.36 -8.19 -1.51
CA THR A 122 -0.79 -6.91 -1.03
C THR A 122 0.48 -6.52 -1.79
N GLY A 123 0.82 -5.22 -1.81
CA GLY A 123 2.00 -4.75 -2.57
C GLY A 123 1.81 -4.74 -4.09
N SER A 124 0.59 -5.00 -4.56
CA SER A 124 0.20 -4.98 -5.97
C SER A 124 -1.05 -4.10 -6.20
N ILE A 125 -1.31 -3.72 -7.45
CA ILE A 125 -2.56 -3.08 -7.84
C ILE A 125 -3.45 -4.14 -8.48
N THR A 126 -4.62 -4.41 -7.87
CA THR A 126 -5.64 -5.29 -8.43
C THR A 126 -6.81 -4.46 -8.98
N GLU A 127 -7.08 -4.59 -10.27
CA GLU A 127 -8.20 -3.89 -10.93
C GLU A 127 -9.42 -4.81 -11.07
N MET A 128 -10.60 -4.30 -10.68
CA MET A 128 -11.89 -4.98 -10.86
C MET A 128 -12.75 -4.22 -11.87
N TYR A 129 -12.96 -4.81 -13.04
CA TYR A 129 -13.78 -4.24 -14.12
C TYR A 129 -15.08 -5.04 -14.34
N GLY A 130 -16.13 -4.36 -14.78
CA GLY A 130 -17.41 -4.99 -15.14
C GLY A 130 -18.56 -4.00 -15.27
N GLU A 131 -19.73 -4.46 -15.69
CA GLU A 131 -20.92 -3.63 -15.89
C GLU A 131 -21.45 -2.98 -14.60
N PHE A 132 -22.30 -1.96 -14.74
CA PHE A 132 -23.02 -1.41 -13.59
C PHE A 132 -23.80 -2.52 -12.87
N ARG A 133 -23.82 -2.48 -11.52
CA ARG A 133 -24.46 -3.50 -10.67
C ARG A 133 -23.81 -4.90 -10.71
N SER A 134 -22.60 -5.05 -11.25
CA SER A 134 -21.85 -6.32 -11.22
C SER A 134 -21.21 -6.69 -9.87
N GLY A 135 -21.44 -5.90 -8.80
CA GLY A 135 -20.94 -6.20 -7.45
C GLY A 135 -19.57 -5.61 -7.09
N LYS A 136 -18.93 -4.80 -7.95
CA LYS A 136 -17.61 -4.17 -7.69
C LYS A 136 -17.55 -3.43 -6.34
N THR A 137 -18.43 -2.45 -6.13
CA THR A 137 -18.53 -1.71 -4.85
C THR A 137 -18.77 -2.64 -3.68
N GLN A 138 -19.50 -3.74 -3.90
CA GLN A 138 -19.77 -4.70 -2.84
C GLN A 138 -18.53 -5.48 -2.42
N LEU A 139 -17.71 -5.88 -3.38
CA LEU A 139 -16.43 -6.51 -3.10
C LEU A 139 -15.47 -5.54 -2.39
N CYS A 140 -15.41 -4.28 -2.81
CA CYS A 140 -14.62 -3.26 -2.11
C CYS A 140 -15.05 -3.08 -0.64
N HIS A 141 -16.37 -3.02 -0.36
CA HIS A 141 -16.87 -2.97 1.02
C HIS A 141 -16.47 -4.21 1.84
N THR A 142 -16.50 -5.39 1.23
CA THR A 142 -16.06 -6.64 1.90
C THR A 142 -14.58 -6.57 2.23
N LEU A 143 -13.74 -6.14 1.29
CA LEU A 143 -12.30 -6.04 1.47
C LEU A 143 -11.91 -5.05 2.58
N CYS A 144 -12.67 -3.95 2.76
CA CYS A 144 -12.45 -3.01 3.88
C CYS A 144 -12.66 -3.64 5.26
N VAL A 145 -13.45 -4.71 5.34
CA VAL A 145 -13.68 -5.45 6.59
C VAL A 145 -12.71 -6.61 6.70
N THR A 146 -12.52 -7.40 5.64
CA THR A 146 -11.64 -8.59 5.69
C THR A 146 -10.18 -8.25 5.86
N CYS A 147 -9.70 -7.09 5.40
CA CYS A 147 -8.32 -6.67 5.65
C CYS A 147 -8.01 -6.43 7.13
N GLN A 148 -9.04 -6.24 7.97
CA GLN A 148 -8.90 -6.04 9.42
C GLN A 148 -8.84 -7.36 10.19
N LEU A 149 -9.15 -8.49 9.54
CA LEU A 149 -9.09 -9.80 10.17
C LEU A 149 -7.65 -10.19 10.54
N PRO A 150 -7.49 -11.09 11.52
CA PRO A 150 -6.22 -11.77 11.78
C PRO A 150 -5.63 -12.46 10.55
N LEU A 151 -4.30 -12.61 10.50
CA LEU A 151 -3.60 -13.26 9.38
C LEU A 151 -4.03 -14.72 9.20
N ASP A 152 -4.31 -15.45 10.29
CA ASP A 152 -4.76 -16.84 10.26
C ASP A 152 -6.18 -17.03 9.68
N GLN A 153 -6.93 -15.94 9.54
CA GLN A 153 -8.26 -15.89 8.92
C GLN A 153 -8.24 -15.29 7.50
N GLY A 154 -7.06 -15.16 6.90
CA GLY A 154 -6.89 -14.55 5.58
C GLY A 154 -7.06 -13.03 5.60
N GLY A 155 -6.91 -12.40 6.76
CA GLY A 155 -6.89 -10.96 6.90
C GLY A 155 -5.50 -10.36 6.79
N GLY A 156 -5.43 -9.08 7.13
CA GLY A 156 -4.22 -8.29 7.02
C GLY A 156 -3.84 -7.53 8.28
N GLU A 157 -4.61 -7.65 9.36
CA GLU A 157 -4.40 -6.96 10.65
C GLU A 157 -4.11 -5.46 10.49
N GLY A 158 -4.84 -4.77 9.62
CA GLY A 158 -4.63 -3.34 9.43
C GLY A 158 -5.85 -2.61 8.93
N LYS A 159 -5.74 -1.27 8.96
CA LYS A 159 -6.81 -0.36 8.60
C LYS A 159 -7.04 -0.34 7.09
N ALA A 160 -8.21 0.12 6.68
CA ALA A 160 -8.54 0.34 5.28
C ALA A 160 -8.64 1.83 4.95
N MET A 161 -8.27 2.19 3.74
CA MET A 161 -8.55 3.51 3.18
C MET A 161 -9.49 3.38 2.00
N TYR A 162 -10.50 4.24 1.91
CA TYR A 162 -11.52 4.23 0.88
C TYR A 162 -11.67 5.62 0.25
N ILE A 163 -11.25 5.76 -1.00
CA ILE A 163 -11.44 6.98 -1.78
C ILE A 163 -12.60 6.76 -2.76
N ASP A 164 -13.67 7.53 -2.58
CA ASP A 164 -14.93 7.39 -3.32
C ASP A 164 -15.16 8.55 -4.28
N ALA A 165 -15.20 8.25 -5.57
CA ALA A 165 -15.49 9.24 -6.61
C ALA A 165 -17.00 9.41 -6.87
N GLU A 166 -17.82 8.40 -6.58
CA GLU A 166 -19.23 8.36 -6.97
C GLU A 166 -20.20 8.61 -5.81
N GLY A 167 -19.72 8.57 -4.57
CA GLY A 167 -20.58 8.67 -3.38
C GLY A 167 -21.36 7.38 -3.13
N THR A 168 -20.80 6.22 -3.46
CA THR A 168 -21.44 4.90 -3.32
C THR A 168 -21.12 4.20 -2.00
N PHE A 169 -20.18 4.74 -1.22
CA PHE A 169 -19.82 4.18 0.09
C PHE A 169 -20.99 4.23 1.07
N ARG A 170 -21.29 3.11 1.73
CA ARG A 170 -22.39 3.00 2.71
C ARG A 170 -21.89 2.31 3.98
N PRO A 171 -21.65 3.04 5.09
CA PRO A 171 -21.14 2.46 6.34
C PRO A 171 -22.03 1.35 6.91
N GLN A 172 -23.35 1.42 6.72
CA GLN A 172 -24.28 0.37 7.16
C GLN A 172 -23.96 -0.98 6.52
N ARG A 173 -23.37 -0.98 5.31
CA ARG A 173 -22.98 -2.22 4.64
C ARG A 173 -21.77 -2.87 5.30
N LEU A 174 -20.82 -2.08 5.83
CA LEU A 174 -19.68 -2.59 6.58
C LEU A 174 -20.13 -3.27 7.87
N LEU A 175 -21.09 -2.69 8.60
CA LEU A 175 -21.65 -3.30 9.81
C LEU A 175 -22.21 -4.72 9.55
N GLN A 176 -23.00 -4.88 8.48
CA GLN A 176 -23.54 -6.18 8.09
C GLN A 176 -22.45 -7.20 7.73
N ILE A 177 -21.33 -6.75 7.18
CA ILE A 177 -20.20 -7.62 6.83
C ILE A 177 -19.39 -7.94 8.08
N ALA A 178 -19.19 -6.98 8.98
CA ALA A 178 -18.55 -7.18 10.29
C ALA A 178 -19.28 -8.26 11.10
N ASP A 179 -20.62 -8.20 11.14
CA ASP A 179 -21.46 -9.21 11.82
C ASP A 179 -21.18 -10.63 11.30
N ARG A 180 -21.04 -10.79 9.98
CA ARG A 180 -20.72 -12.08 9.35
C ARG A 180 -19.38 -12.64 9.81
N PHE A 181 -18.39 -11.78 10.01
CA PHE A 181 -17.04 -12.17 10.44
C PHE A 181 -16.85 -12.11 11.97
N GLY A 182 -17.90 -11.82 12.74
CA GLY A 182 -17.83 -11.74 14.20
C GLY A 182 -16.98 -10.56 14.72
N LEU A 183 -16.82 -9.51 13.93
CA LEU A 183 -16.09 -8.30 14.32
C LEU A 183 -17.01 -7.28 14.98
N ASN A 184 -16.46 -6.48 15.90
CA ASN A 184 -17.18 -5.34 16.45
C ASN A 184 -17.38 -4.26 15.37
N GLY A 185 -18.63 -3.96 15.04
CA GLY A 185 -18.95 -2.99 14.00
C GLY A 185 -18.44 -1.57 14.27
N ALA A 186 -18.35 -1.13 15.52
CA ALA A 186 -17.83 0.19 15.86
C ALA A 186 -16.34 0.30 15.54
N ASP A 187 -15.57 -0.70 15.97
CA ASP A 187 -14.13 -0.78 15.72
C ASP A 187 -13.84 -0.90 14.22
N VAL A 188 -14.64 -1.69 13.49
CA VAL A 188 -14.53 -1.82 12.04
C VAL A 188 -14.72 -0.49 11.32
N LEU A 189 -15.68 0.33 11.75
CA LEU A 189 -15.92 1.64 11.15
C LEU A 189 -14.81 2.64 11.47
N GLU A 190 -14.27 2.63 12.69
CA GLU A 190 -13.15 3.50 13.10
C GLU A 190 -11.87 3.18 12.33
N ASN A 191 -11.70 1.91 11.93
CA ASN A 191 -10.55 1.45 11.15
C ASN A 191 -10.67 1.69 9.64
N VAL A 192 -11.70 2.39 9.16
CA VAL A 192 -11.86 2.74 7.75
C VAL A 192 -11.78 4.25 7.55
N ALA A 193 -10.66 4.72 6.97
CA ALA A 193 -10.52 6.11 6.56
C ALA A 193 -11.25 6.35 5.23
N TYR A 194 -12.25 7.22 5.23
CA TYR A 194 -13.07 7.54 4.05
C TYR A 194 -12.81 8.97 3.55
N ALA A 195 -12.64 9.11 2.23
CA ALA A 195 -12.61 10.42 1.58
C ALA A 195 -13.42 10.41 0.28
N ARG A 196 -14.12 11.52 0.00
CA ARG A 196 -14.85 11.71 -1.26
C ARG A 196 -14.07 12.61 -2.21
N ALA A 197 -13.68 12.06 -3.36
CA ALA A 197 -13.05 12.84 -4.43
C ALA A 197 -14.14 13.50 -5.31
N TYR A 198 -13.98 14.79 -5.60
CA TYR A 198 -14.94 15.55 -6.42
C TYR A 198 -14.42 15.85 -7.83
N ASN A 199 -13.11 15.76 -8.02
CA ASN A 199 -12.41 15.95 -9.29
C ASN A 199 -11.01 15.31 -9.19
N THR A 200 -10.31 15.24 -10.32
CA THR A 200 -8.99 14.60 -10.43
C THR A 200 -7.94 15.30 -9.57
N ASP A 201 -7.92 16.63 -9.50
CA ASP A 201 -6.95 17.37 -8.69
C ASP A 201 -7.14 17.12 -7.19
N HIS A 202 -8.40 16.99 -6.75
CA HIS A 202 -8.74 16.61 -5.39
C HIS A 202 -8.32 15.17 -5.10
N GLN A 203 -8.55 14.25 -6.04
CA GLN A 203 -8.12 12.86 -5.91
C GLN A 203 -6.60 12.75 -5.73
N SER A 204 -5.81 13.46 -6.54
CA SER A 204 -4.35 13.49 -6.41
C SER A 204 -3.89 14.04 -5.06
N ARG A 205 -4.56 15.07 -4.51
CA ARG A 205 -4.26 15.58 -3.17
C ARG A 205 -4.59 14.57 -2.07
N LEU A 206 -5.72 13.87 -2.18
CA LEU A 206 -6.09 12.81 -1.22
C LEU A 206 -5.06 11.69 -1.18
N LEU A 207 -4.39 11.37 -2.31
CA LEU A 207 -3.31 10.38 -2.34
C LEU A 207 -2.05 10.85 -1.58
N LEU A 208 -1.74 12.15 -1.61
CA LEU A 208 -0.63 12.71 -0.84
C LEU A 208 -0.93 12.69 0.67
N GLU A 209 -2.16 13.06 1.05
CA GLU A 209 -2.62 12.97 2.43
C GLU A 209 -2.60 11.50 2.92
N ALA A 210 -3.06 10.57 2.07
CA ALA A 210 -3.01 9.15 2.32
C ALA A 210 -1.59 8.64 2.62
N ALA A 211 -0.60 9.06 1.82
CA ALA A 211 0.80 8.69 2.02
C ALA A 211 1.32 9.13 3.41
N SER A 212 0.91 10.30 3.89
CA SER A 212 1.27 10.76 5.24
C SER A 212 0.60 9.91 6.33
N MET A 213 -0.68 9.57 6.17
CA MET A 213 -1.41 8.73 7.13
C MET A 213 -0.83 7.31 7.22
N MET A 214 -0.33 6.77 6.10
CA MET A 214 0.25 5.43 6.03
C MET A 214 1.58 5.27 6.78
N VAL A 215 2.28 6.37 7.08
CA VAL A 215 3.50 6.33 7.90
C VAL A 215 3.18 6.26 9.40
N GLU A 216 2.08 6.89 9.82
CA GLU A 216 1.67 6.93 11.23
C GLU A 216 0.92 5.66 11.66
N THR A 217 0.12 5.10 10.75
CA THR A 217 -0.73 3.94 11.03
C THR A 217 -0.59 2.90 9.93
N ARG A 218 -0.56 1.61 10.32
CA ARG A 218 -0.52 0.50 9.37
C ARG A 218 -1.87 0.35 8.65
N TYR A 219 -1.86 0.64 7.35
CA TYR A 219 -2.95 0.32 6.43
C TYR A 219 -2.59 -0.92 5.62
N THR A 220 -3.52 -1.88 5.52
CA THR A 220 -3.30 -3.11 4.74
C THR A 220 -4.03 -3.10 3.40
N LEU A 221 -5.02 -2.21 3.26
CA LEU A 221 -5.76 -2.02 2.02
C LEU A 221 -5.98 -0.54 1.73
N SER A 222 -5.62 -0.11 0.52
CA SER A 222 -6.10 1.14 -0.06
C SER A 222 -7.03 0.81 -1.23
N SER A 223 -8.32 1.07 -1.04
CA SER A 223 -9.35 0.88 -2.06
C SER A 223 -9.72 2.21 -2.68
N LEU A 224 -9.42 2.38 -3.96
CA LEU A 224 -9.93 3.47 -4.79
C LEU A 224 -11.18 2.96 -5.52
N SER A 225 -12.37 3.36 -5.08
CA SER A 225 -13.58 3.00 -5.80
C SER A 225 -13.76 3.93 -7.01
N ASN A 226 -13.61 3.33 -8.19
CA ASN A 226 -13.84 3.86 -9.52
C ASN A 226 -12.97 5.07 -9.90
N VAL A 227 -11.69 4.82 -10.20
CA VAL A 227 -10.79 5.77 -10.90
C VAL A 227 -11.28 6.06 -12.33
N TRP A 228 -12.24 5.30 -12.88
CA TRP A 228 -12.59 5.37 -14.30
C TRP A 228 -13.72 6.35 -14.68
N MET A 229 -14.62 6.74 -13.78
CA MET A 229 -15.78 7.57 -14.17
C MET A 229 -15.47 9.08 -14.18
N THR A 230 -14.55 9.57 -13.34
CA THR A 230 -14.18 10.99 -13.33
C THR A 230 -13.30 11.40 -14.53
N LEU A 231 -12.47 10.48 -15.04
CA LEU A 231 -11.62 10.74 -16.21
C LEU A 231 -12.40 10.74 -17.53
N HIS A 232 -13.44 9.91 -17.70
CA HIS A 232 -14.18 9.83 -18.96
C HIS A 232 -15.37 10.80 -19.08
N SER A 233 -15.99 11.24 -17.96
CA SER A 233 -17.15 12.13 -18.05
C SER A 233 -16.80 13.60 -18.28
N HIS A 234 -15.60 14.06 -17.91
CA HIS A 234 -15.21 15.47 -18.04
C HIS A 234 -14.15 15.75 -19.12
N CYS A 235 -13.33 14.77 -19.54
CA CYS A 235 -12.32 14.99 -20.59
C CYS A 235 -12.79 14.67 -22.02
N TYR A 236 -13.95 13.99 -22.22
CA TYR A 236 -14.43 13.59 -23.55
C TYR A 236 -15.72 14.30 -24.00
N SER A 237 -15.97 15.53 -23.54
CA SER A 237 -16.93 16.42 -24.22
C SER A 237 -16.34 17.09 -25.48
N GLY A 238 -15.04 16.92 -25.75
CA GLY A 238 -14.32 17.58 -26.84
C GLY A 238 -13.95 16.72 -28.06
N SER A 239 -14.36 15.45 -28.15
CA SER A 239 -13.94 14.58 -29.27
C SER A 239 -15.03 13.61 -29.73
N ARG A 240 -16.20 14.14 -30.11
CA ARG A 240 -17.11 13.47 -31.05
C ARG A 240 -17.31 14.36 -32.26
N ASN A 241 -16.33 14.38 -33.16
CA ASN A 241 -16.48 14.75 -34.57
C ASN A 241 -15.17 14.49 -35.35
N LEU A 242 -14.77 13.22 -35.43
CA LEU A 242 -13.92 12.66 -36.48
C LEU A 242 -14.37 11.18 -36.54
N GLY A 243 -15.35 10.81 -37.34
CA GLY A 243 -15.26 10.73 -38.79
C GLY A 243 -15.16 9.24 -39.14
N GLY A 244 -16.24 8.70 -39.71
CA GLY A 244 -16.27 7.38 -40.33
C GLY A 244 -17.24 7.45 -41.52
N PRO A 245 -16.89 6.82 -42.65
CA PRO A 245 -17.40 7.11 -44.00
C PRO A 245 -18.88 6.81 -44.23
#